data_AF-A0A3P4APJ2-F1
#
_entry.id   AF-A0A3P4APJ2-F1
#
_cell.length_a   1.000
_cell.length_b   1.000
_cell.length_c   1.000
_cell.angle_alpha   90.00
_cell.angle_beta   90.00
_cell.angle_gamma   90.00
#
_symmetry.space_group_name_H-M   'P 1'
#
loop_
_entity.id
_entity.type
_entity.pdbx_description
1 polymer ?
#
loop_
_entity_poly.entity_id
_entity_poly.type
_entity_poly.pdbx_seq_one_letter_code
_entity_poly.pdbx_strand_id
1 'polypeptide(L)' 'MPRNFQNRFELLFPVLDKEAKKKVLKVLKRQVRDDRNSFLLTPEGEKRLWGGRHDAQRLEL' A
#
# COMPACT_ATOMS: atom_id res chain seq x y z
N MET A 1 4.19 -14.77 -2.93
CA MET A 1 4.96 -16.01 -2.63
C MET A 1 4.17 -17.20 -3.19
N PRO A 2 4.80 -18.13 -3.95
CA PRO A 2 4.11 -19.31 -4.49
C PRO A 2 3.33 -20.12 -3.43
N ARG A 3 3.90 -20.20 -2.21
CA ARG A 3 3.29 -20.86 -1.05
C ARG A 3 1.88 -20.36 -0.70
N ASN A 4 1.59 -19.07 -0.91
CA ASN A 4 0.29 -18.51 -0.52
C ASN A 4 -0.86 -19.08 -1.38
N PHE A 5 -0.57 -19.48 -2.62
CA PHE A 5 -1.59 -20.00 -3.54
C PHE A 5 -1.56 -21.52 -3.67
N GLN A 6 -0.44 -22.16 -3.31
CA GLN A 6 -0.26 -23.61 -3.50
C GLN A 6 -0.49 -24.42 -2.22
N ASN A 7 -0.08 -23.89 -1.05
CA ASN A 7 0.00 -24.67 0.19
C ASN A 7 -0.89 -24.10 1.30
N ARG A 8 -1.63 -23.02 1.03
CA ARG A 8 -2.47 -22.32 2.00
C ARG A 8 -3.84 -22.05 1.38
N PHE A 9 -4.88 -22.18 2.21
CA PHE A 9 -6.19 -21.67 1.90
C PHE A 9 -6.25 -20.20 2.32
N GLU A 10 -6.07 -19.30 1.36
CA GLU A 10 -6.20 -17.86 1.57
C GLU A 10 -7.61 -17.41 1.17
N LEU A 11 -8.22 -16.54 1.97
CA LEU A 11 -9.54 -15.98 1.69
C LEU A 11 -9.41 -14.57 1.11
N LEU A 12 -10.10 -14.31 0.00
CA LEU A 12 -10.20 -12.99 -0.60
C LEU A 12 -11.67 -12.61 -0.68
N PHE A 13 -12.00 -11.42 -0.18
CA PHE A 13 -13.36 -10.88 -0.20
C PHE A 13 -13.42 -9.66 -1.11
N PRO A 14 -14.40 -9.58 -2.02
CA PRO A 14 -14.60 -8.39 -2.81
C PRO A 14 -15.16 -7.26 -1.93
N VAL A 15 -14.68 -6.05 -2.15
CA VAL A 15 -15.30 -4.84 -1.58
C VAL A 15 -16.43 -4.42 -2.52
N LEU A 16 -17.64 -4.94 -2.27
CA LEU A 16 -18.82 -4.73 -3.11
C LEU A 16 -19.45 -3.34 -2.90
N ASP A 17 -19.41 -2.83 -1.67
CA ASP A 17 -19.91 -1.50 -1.37
C ASP A 17 -19.03 -0.42 -2.05
N LYS A 18 -19.67 0.45 -2.82
CA LYS A 18 -18.96 1.46 -3.62
C LYS A 18 -18.26 2.49 -2.75
N GLU A 19 -18.86 2.87 -1.61
CA GLU A 19 -18.27 3.85 -0.71
C GLU A 19 -17.08 3.27 0.07
N ALA A 20 -17.20 2.02 0.54
CA ALA A 20 -16.09 1.27 1.12
C ALA A 20 -14.94 1.12 0.13
N LYS A 21 -15.24 0.78 -1.14
CA LYS A 21 -14.22 0.68 -2.19
C LYS A 21 -13.50 2.02 -2.41
N LYS A 22 -14.23 3.14 -2.43
CA LYS A 22 -13.63 4.48 -2.51
C LYS A 22 -12.70 4.76 -1.32
N LYS A 23 -13.11 4.41 -0.10
CA LYS A 23 -12.28 4.57 1.12
C LYS A 23 -10.99 3.75 1.03
N VAL A 24 -11.08 2.48 0.66
CA VAL A 24 -9.91 1.60 0.46
C VAL A 24 -8.97 2.20 -0.58
N LEU A 25 -9.49 2.62 -1.74
CA LEU A 25 -8.68 3.24 -2.79
C LEU A 25 -8.05 4.56 -2.34
N LYS A 26 -8.74 5.38 -1.54
CA LYS A 26 -8.16 6.61 -0.96
C LYS A 26 -6.93 6.27 -0.12
N VAL A 27 -7.01 5.27 0.76
CA VAL A 27 -5.89 4.85 1.61
C VAL A 27 -4.74 4.29 0.76
N LEU A 28 -5.02 3.39 -0.19
CA LEU A 28 -3.98 2.81 -1.05
C LEU A 28 -3.26 3.88 -1.89
N LYS A 29 -4.00 4.85 -2.44
CA LYS A 29 -3.39 5.97 -3.19
C LYS A 29 -2.48 6.83 -2.32
N ARG A 30 -2.81 7.02 -1.04
CA ARG A 30 -1.92 7.73 -0.11
C ARG A 30 -0.64 6.96 0.12
N GLN A 31 -0.72 5.65 0.35
CA GLN A 31 0.45 4.78 0.55
C GLN A 31 1.39 4.80 -0.66
N VAL A 32 0.86 4.74 -1.88
CA VAL A 32 1.67 4.78 -3.12
C VAL A 32 2.39 6.13 -3.31
N ARG A 33 1.80 7.23 -2.81
CA ARG A 33 2.39 8.57 -2.90
C ARG A 33 3.31 8.89 -1.73
N ASP A 34 3.43 8.00 -0.74
CA ASP A 34 4.27 8.22 0.42
C ASP A 34 5.73 8.35 -0.03
N ASP A 35 6.35 9.45 0.35
CA ASP A 35 7.75 9.77 0.08
C ASP A 35 8.46 10.14 1.38
N ARG A 36 7.93 9.73 2.54
CA ARG A 36 8.52 10.03 3.85
C ARG A 36 8.91 8.78 4.61
N ASN A 37 8.17 7.70 4.40
CA ASN A 37 8.29 6.42 5.08
C ASN A 37 8.59 5.27 4.09
N SER A 38 8.57 5.53 2.79
CA SER A 38 8.71 4.50 1.75
C SER A 38 10.14 4.33 1.21
N PHE A 39 10.34 3.18 0.55
CA PHE A 39 11.52 2.86 -0.26
C PHE A 39 11.07 2.61 -1.69
N LEU A 40 11.85 3.10 -2.65
CA LEU A 40 11.75 2.68 -4.04
C LEU A 40 12.63 1.45 -4.25
N LEU A 41 12.03 0.35 -4.68
CA LEU A 41 12.76 -0.85 -5.05
C LEU A 41 13.25 -0.72 -6.49
N THR A 42 14.56 -0.84 -6.68
CA THR A 42 15.29 -0.78 -7.94
C THR A 42 16.02 -2.10 -8.17
N PRO A 43 16.45 -2.42 -9.40
CA PRO A 43 17.28 -3.60 -9.65
C PRO A 43 18.58 -3.61 -8.82
N GLU A 44 19.13 -2.44 -8.49
CA GLU A 44 20.37 -2.28 -7.73
C GLU A 44 20.17 -2.39 -6.20
N GLY A 45 18.91 -2.46 -5.75
CA GLY A 45 18.55 -2.50 -4.33
C GLY A 45 17.45 -1.49 -3.98
N GLU A 46 17.49 -0.94 -2.77
CA GLU A 46 16.47 0.00 -2.29
C GLU A 46 16.99 1.44 -2.23
N LYS A 47 16.16 2.39 -2.65
CA LYS A 47 16.37 3.83 -2.46
C LYS A 47 15.37 4.36 -1.44
N ARG A 48 15.87 4.88 -0.32
CA ARG A 48 15.05 5.60 0.66
C ARG A 48 14.44 6.85 0.03
N LEU A 49 13.14 7.05 0.20
CA LEU A 49 12.48 8.31 -0.19
C LEU A 49 12.37 9.30 0.98
N TRP A 50 12.72 8.86 2.19
CA TRP A 50 12.57 9.59 3.46
C TRP A 50 13.09 11.03 3.39
N GLY A 51 12.19 11.99 3.63
CA GLY A 51 12.46 13.42 3.51
C GLY A 51 11.45 14.16 2.64
N GLY A 52 10.56 13.44 1.96
CA GLY A 52 9.49 14.01 1.19
C GLY A 52 8.33 14.61 2.00
N ARG A 53 7.37 15.17 1.26
CA ARG A 53 6.27 15.99 1.79
C ARG A 53 5.04 15.16 2.15
N HIS A 54 4.87 14.01 1.53
CA HIS A 54 3.69 13.17 1.59
C HIS A 54 3.88 12.03 2.60
N ASP A 55 3.19 12.17 3.72
CA ASP A 55 3.19 11.22 4.82
C ASP A 55 1.84 10.48 4.87
N ALA A 56 1.83 9.22 4.45
CA ALA A 56 0.62 8.41 4.42
C ALA A 56 0.19 7.91 5.81
N GLN A 57 1.07 7.98 6.81
CA GLN A 57 0.78 7.54 8.19
C GLN A 57 0.16 8.65 9.04
N ARG A 58 0.31 9.91 8.63
CA ARG A 58 -0.32 11.02 9.34
C ARG A 58 -1.85 10.94 9.22
N LEU A 59 -2.55 10.89 10.35
CA LEU A 59 -4.00 11.04 10.36
C LEU A 59 -4.34 12.46 9.89
N GLU A 60 -5.06 12.58 8.77
CA GLU A 60 -5.73 13.84 8.44
C GLU A 60 -6.85 13.98 9.48
N LEU A 61 -6.69 14.90 10.44
CA LEU A 61 -7.78 15.34 11.34
C LEU A 61 -8.82 16.10 10.53
#